data_AF-A0A498NGE0-F1
#
_entry.id   AF-A0A498NGE0-F1
#
_cell.length_a   1.000
_cell.length_b   1.000
_cell.length_c   1.000
_cell.angle_alpha   90.00
_cell.angle_beta   90.00
_cell.angle_gamma   90.00
#
_symmetry.space_group_name_H-M   'P 1'
#
loop_
_entity.id
_entity.type
_entity.pdbx_description
1 polymer ?
#
loop_
_entity_poly.entity_id
_entity_poly.type
_entity_poly.pdbx_seq_one_letter_code
_entity_poly.pdbx_strand_id
1 'polypeptide(L)'
;MMILPRSGFGRGADSVVLVLFWVLGSVLAKDTAFVEVVLFESSPNGDYTTYTTGLQGRFSRAGATISAEGDIVQTETMGVQNGPPRDSGYPKTRAPPCPQQQ
;
A
#
# COMPACT_ATOMS: atom_id res chain seq x y z
N MET A 1 25.37 -30.75 -46.22
CA MET A 1 24.24 -29.86 -46.49
C MET A 1 23.03 -30.40 -45.75
N MET A 2 22.69 -29.83 -44.59
CA MET A 2 21.42 -30.08 -43.92
C MET A 2 20.83 -28.72 -43.57
N ILE A 3 19.72 -28.42 -44.23
CA ILE A 3 18.96 -27.18 -44.10
C ILE A 3 18.13 -27.32 -42.82
N LEU A 4 18.42 -26.50 -41.80
CA LEU A 4 17.56 -26.41 -40.63
C LEU A 4 16.21 -25.78 -41.03
N PRO A 5 15.07 -26.35 -40.60
CA PRO A 5 13.79 -25.70 -40.80
C PRO A 5 13.76 -24.42 -39.96
N ARG A 6 13.60 -23.29 -40.64
CA ARG A 6 13.32 -21.99 -40.04
C ARG A 6 11.95 -22.10 -39.37
N SER A 7 11.94 -22.50 -38.10
CA SER A 7 10.77 -22.44 -37.24
C SER A 7 10.42 -20.96 -37.07
N GLY A 8 9.47 -20.50 -37.88
CA GLY A 8 8.82 -19.21 -37.68
C GLY A 8 7.96 -19.30 -36.44
N PHE A 9 8.56 -19.03 -35.28
CA PHE A 9 7.81 -18.75 -34.06
C PHE A 9 7.02 -17.46 -34.33
N GLY A 10 5.70 -17.60 -34.42
CA GLY A 10 4.82 -16.53 -34.83
C GLY A 10 4.91 -15.36 -33.86
N ARG A 11 5.43 -14.23 -34.35
CA ARG A 11 5.49 -12.90 -33.69
C ARG A 11 4.21 -12.49 -32.92
N GLY A 12 3.06 -13.08 -33.25
CA GLY A 12 1.78 -12.86 -32.58
C GLY A 12 1.62 -13.62 -31.26
N ALA A 13 2.10 -14.86 -31.16
CA ALA A 13 1.98 -15.66 -29.93
C ALA A 13 2.82 -15.05 -28.80
N ASP A 14 4.04 -14.59 -29.12
CA ASP A 14 4.92 -13.93 -28.17
C ASP A 14 4.32 -12.61 -27.65
N SER A 15 3.68 -11.84 -28.53
CA SER A 15 3.02 -10.57 -28.17
C SER A 15 1.79 -10.80 -27.29
N VAL A 16 0.99 -11.82 -27.58
CA VAL A 16 -0.19 -12.18 -26.76
C VAL A 16 0.23 -12.65 -25.38
N VAL A 17 1.29 -13.45 -25.29
CA VAL A 17 1.86 -13.90 -24.02
C VAL A 17 2.36 -12.70 -23.20
N LEU A 18 3.10 -11.78 -23.81
CA LEU A 18 3.58 -10.57 -23.13
C LEU A 18 2.45 -9.69 -22.60
N VAL A 19 1.39 -9.49 -23.40
CA VAL A 19 0.20 -8.74 -22.96
C VAL A 19 -0.51 -9.44 -21.81
N LEU A 20 -0.64 -10.78 -21.87
CA LEU A 20 -1.28 -11.55 -20.80
C LEU A 20 -0.48 -11.47 -19.49
N PHE A 21 0.85 -11.55 -19.56
CA PHE A 21 1.73 -11.36 -18.40
C PHE A 21 1.62 -9.94 -17.81
N TRP A 22 1.53 -8.91 -18.64
CA TRP A 22 1.35 -7.53 -18.20
C TRP A 22 0.00 -7.32 -17.51
N VAL A 23 -1.09 -7.82 -18.12
CA VAL A 23 -2.44 -7.74 -17.56
C VAL A 23 -2.49 -8.49 -16.23
N LEU A 24 -1.98 -9.71 -16.17
CA LEU A 24 -2.00 -10.51 -14.95
C LEU A 24 -1.13 -9.89 -13.83
N GLY A 25 0.02 -9.32 -14.16
CA GLY A 25 0.87 -8.59 -13.22
C GLY A 25 0.21 -7.32 -12.68
N SER A 26 -0.51 -6.58 -13.54
CA SER A 26 -1.24 -5.37 -13.13
C SER A 26 -2.43 -5.67 -12.20
N VAL A 27 -3.10 -6.81 -12.38
CA VAL A 27 -4.18 -7.28 -11.51
C VAL A 27 -3.64 -7.68 -10.14
N LEU A 28 -2.47 -8.33 -10.07
CA LEU A 28 -1.84 -8.70 -8.80
C LEU A 28 -1.32 -7.49 -8.01
N ALA A 29 -0.80 -6.47 -8.70
CA ALA A 29 -0.26 -5.27 -8.05
C ALA A 29 -1.35 -4.39 -7.40
N LYS A 30 -2.56 -4.37 -7.96
CA LYS A 30 -3.64 -3.45 -7.54
C LYS A 30 -4.15 -3.67 -6.11
N ASP A 31 -4.03 -4.90 -5.59
CA ASP A 31 -4.50 -5.23 -4.25
C ASP A 31 -3.42 -5.04 -3.17
N THR A 32 -2.17 -4.75 -3.53
CA THR A 32 -1.08 -4.64 -2.56
C THR A 32 -1.14 -3.30 -1.86
N ALA A 33 -1.10 -3.31 -0.53
CA ALA A 33 -1.02 -2.12 0.30
C ALA A 33 0.37 -2.02 0.92
N PHE A 34 1.03 -0.88 0.74
CA PHE A 34 2.26 -0.55 1.47
C PHE A 34 1.88 0.23 2.73
N VAL A 35 2.44 -0.16 3.87
CA VAL A 35 2.16 0.46 5.16
C VAL A 35 3.49 0.90 5.77
N GLU A 36 3.65 2.19 5.99
CA GLU A 36 4.80 2.75 6.69
C GLU A 36 4.38 3.12 8.11
N VAL A 37 5.02 2.50 9.09
CA VAL A 37 4.84 2.84 10.51
C VAL A 37 5.94 3.82 10.89
N VAL A 38 5.54 5.02 11.29
CA VAL A 38 6.45 6.10 11.68
C VAL A 38 6.41 6.28 13.19
N LEU A 39 7.51 5.96 13.85
CA LEU A 39 7.77 6.38 15.23
C LEU A 39 8.49 7.72 15.19
N PHE A 40 8.15 8.63 16.09
CA PHE A 40 8.80 9.94 16.14
C PHE A 40 9.15 10.35 17.57
N GLU A 41 10.28 11.05 17.71
CA GLU A 41 10.72 11.71 18.92
C GLU A 41 10.83 13.21 18.66
N SER A 42 10.19 14.03 19.49
CA SER A 42 10.26 15.50 19.40
C SER A 42 11.46 16.04 20.15
N SER A 43 12.25 16.89 19.50
CA SER A 43 13.33 17.66 20.11
C SER A 43 12.78 18.92 20.80
N PRO A 44 13.42 19.42 21.88
CA PRO A 44 13.09 20.72 22.47
C PRO A 44 13.16 21.90 21.49
N ASN A 45 13.90 21.74 20.38
CA ASN A 45 14.02 22.75 19.33
C ASN A 45 12.84 22.72 18.34
N GLY A 46 11.90 21.78 18.49
CA GLY A 46 10.75 21.61 17.60
C GLY A 46 10.98 20.67 16.41
N ASP A 47 12.19 20.15 16.27
CA ASP A 47 12.51 19.14 15.25
C ASP A 47 11.97 17.76 15.64
N TYR A 48 11.71 16.92 14.64
CA TYR A 48 11.32 15.52 14.85
C TYR A 48 12.40 14.59 14.31
N THR A 49 12.80 13.61 15.13
CA THR A 49 13.57 12.45 14.67
C THR A 49 12.58 11.32 14.40
N THR A 50 12.62 10.74 13.20
CA THR A 50 11.67 9.69 12.79
C THR A 50 12.38 8.36 12.53
N TYR A 51 11.68 7.27 12.87
CA TYR A 51 12.10 5.91 12.61
C TYR A 51 10.98 5.21 11.86
N THR A 52 11.21 4.92 10.57
CA THR A 52 10.19 4.37 9.68
C THR A 52 10.42 2.87 9.45
N THR A 53 9.37 2.08 9.62
CA THR A 53 9.36 0.65 9.28
C THR A 53 8.33 0.40 8.19
N GLY A 54 8.77 -0.21 7.08
CA GLY A 54 7.90 -0.58 5.97
C GLY A 54 7.31 -1.99 6.12
N LEU A 55 6.02 -2.12 5.86
CA LEU A 55 5.26 -3.37 5.87
C LEU A 55 4.43 -3.47 4.59
N GLN A 56 4.00 -4.69 4.26
CA GLN A 56 3.11 -4.97 3.13
C GLN A 56 1.86 -5.71 3.61
N GLY A 57 0.73 -5.35 3.03
CA GLY A 57 -0.56 -5.98 3.26
C GLY A 57 -1.39 -6.01 1.98
N ARG A 58 -2.70 -6.20 2.13
CA ARG A 58 -3.63 -6.17 1.00
C ARG A 58 -4.84 -5.30 1.31
N PHE A 59 -5.33 -4.59 0.30
CA PHE A 59 -6.62 -3.93 0.37
C PHE A 59 -7.75 -4.96 0.40
N SER A 60 -8.68 -4.78 1.33
CA SER A 60 -9.92 -5.57 1.34
C SER A 60 -10.90 -5.03 0.29
N ARG A 61 -11.63 -5.93 -0.35
CA ARG A 61 -12.70 -5.58 -1.32
C ARG A 61 -13.92 -4.91 -0.66
N ALA A 62 -14.03 -4.97 0.66
CA ALA A 62 -15.11 -4.33 1.41
C ALA A 62 -14.96 -2.82 1.55
N GLY A 63 -13.77 -2.27 1.27
CA GLY A 63 -13.47 -0.84 1.38
C GLY A 63 -12.93 -0.24 0.09
N ALA A 64 -12.69 1.08 0.11
CA ALA A 64 -12.06 1.79 -1.00
C ALA A 64 -10.55 1.51 -1.04
N THR A 65 -10.00 1.28 -2.23
CA THR A 65 -8.55 1.15 -2.48
C THR A 65 -7.94 2.54 -2.63
N ILE A 66 -7.77 3.24 -1.51
CA ILE A 66 -7.17 4.58 -1.45
C ILE A 66 -6.08 4.64 -0.38
N SER A 67 -5.13 5.57 -0.54
CA SER A 67 -4.16 5.87 0.50
C SER A 67 -4.82 6.52 1.72
N ALA A 68 -4.25 6.29 2.90
CA ALA A 68 -4.68 6.91 4.14
C ALA A 68 -3.48 7.12 5.06
N GLU A 69 -3.53 8.16 5.88
CA GLU A 69 -2.54 8.50 6.89
C GLU A 69 -3.24 8.88 8.21
N GLY A 70 -2.56 8.68 9.33
CA GLY A 70 -3.05 9.07 10.65
C GLY A 70 -2.44 8.27 11.80
N ASP A 71 -2.70 8.72 13.02
CA ASP A 71 -2.22 8.03 14.22
C ASP A 71 -2.81 6.63 14.35
N ILE A 72 -1.95 5.68 14.73
CA ILE A 72 -2.31 4.29 14.94
C ILE A 72 -2.99 4.16 16.31
N VAL A 73 -4.23 3.68 16.32
CA VAL A 73 -5.00 3.38 17.54
C VAL A 73 -5.38 1.90 17.53
N GLN A 74 -4.93 1.15 18.54
CA GLN A 74 -5.29 -0.24 18.70
C GLN A 74 -6.64 -0.35 19.42
N THR A 75 -7.65 -0.90 18.75
CA THR A 75 -8.98 -1.12 19.31
C THR A 75 -9.20 -2.61 19.60
N GLU A 76 -9.76 -2.93 20.76
CA GLU A 76 -10.16 -4.30 21.10
C GLU A 76 -11.35 -4.78 20.25
N THR A 77 -11.37 -6.06 19.89
CA THR A 77 -12.41 -6.65 19.02
C THR A 77 -13.83 -6.53 19.58
N MET A 78 -13.99 -6.48 20.90
CA MET A 78 -15.29 -6.28 21.55
C MET A 78 -15.71 -4.81 21.58
N GLY A 79 -14.78 -3.86 21.46
CA GLY A 79 -15.02 -2.42 21.47
C GLY A 79 -15.68 -1.86 20.22
N VAL A 80 -15.80 -2.66 19.16
CA VAL A 80 -16.42 -2.28 17.88
C VAL A 80 -17.86 -2.79 17.76
N GLN A 81 -18.33 -3.62 18.69
CA GLN A 81 -19.56 -4.38 18.46
C GLN A 81 -20.86 -3.58 18.60
N ASN A 82 -20.93 -2.44 19.29
CA ASN A 82 -22.19 -1.68 19.42
C ASN A 82 -21.98 -0.19 19.79
N GLY A 83 -21.26 0.58 18.97
CA GLY A 83 -21.13 2.04 19.15
C GLY A 83 -19.71 2.57 18.95
N PRO A 84 -19.50 3.90 18.97
CA PRO A 84 -18.18 4.48 18.82
C PRO A 84 -17.26 4.00 19.96
N PRO A 85 -15.95 3.76 19.67
CA PRO A 85 -14.98 3.38 20.69
C PRO A 85 -14.94 4.42 21.81
N ARG A 86 -14.79 3.95 23.05
CA ARG A 86 -14.97 4.74 24.28
C ARG A 86 -13.95 5.88 24.50
N ASP A 87 -12.97 6.00 23.62
CA ASP A 87 -11.81 6.89 23.78
C ASP A 87 -11.77 8.06 22.78
N SER A 88 -12.93 8.51 22.29
CA SER A 88 -13.05 9.64 21.34
C SER A 88 -12.70 11.03 21.94
N GLY A 89 -11.90 11.08 23.00
CA GLY A 89 -11.68 12.28 23.84
C GLY A 89 -10.23 12.76 23.98
N TYR A 90 -9.25 12.20 23.26
CA TYR A 90 -7.86 12.69 23.37
C TYR A 90 -7.58 13.85 22.40
N PRO A 91 -6.95 14.96 22.85
CA PRO A 91 -6.56 16.05 21.96
C PRO A 91 -5.40 15.60 21.07
N LYS A 92 -5.68 15.33 19.79
CA LYS A 92 -4.63 15.14 18.76
C LYS A 92 -3.92 16.47 18.52
N THR A 93 -2.72 16.63 19.08
CA THR A 93 -1.78 17.67 18.63
C THR A 93 -1.47 17.40 17.16
N ARG A 94 -2.04 18.23 16.28
CA ARG A 94 -1.98 18.09 14.82
C ARG A 94 -0.56 18.43 14.35
N ALA A 95 0.21 17.43 13.93
CA ALA A 95 1.42 17.67 13.13
C ALA A 95 1.00 18.23 11.75
N PRO A 96 1.83 19.09 11.12
CA PRO A 96 1.48 19.73 9.86
C PRO A 96 1.34 18.69 8.72
N PRO A 97 0.43 18.93 7.75
CA PRO A 97 0.21 18.00 6.64
C PRO A 97 1.47 17.88 5.76
N CYS A 98 1.81 16.64 5.39
CA CYS A 98 2.84 16.37 4.39
C CYS A 98 2.48 17.04 3.05
N PRO A 99 3.46 17.60 2.32
CA PRO A 99 3.22 18.13 0.98
C PRO A 99 2.84 16.98 0.03
N GLN A 100 1.69 17.13 -0.62
CA GLN A 100 1.26 16.27 -1.72
C GLN A 100 2.32 16.32 -2.82
N GLN A 101 3.02 15.21 -3.06
CA GLN A 101 3.87 15.09 -4.25
C GLN A 101 2.97 14.94 -5.48
N GLN A 102 3.23 15.80 -6.46
CA GLN A 102 2.54 15.95 -7.73
C GLN A 102 3.07 14.98 -8.79
#